data_AF-A0A2M8N4G9-F1
#
_entry.id   AF-A0A2M8N4G9-F1
#
_cell.length_a   1.000
_cell.length_b   1.000
_cell.length_c   1.000
_cell.angle_alpha   90.00
_cell.angle_beta   90.00
_cell.angle_gamma   90.00
#
_symmetry.space_group_name_H-M   'P 1'
#
loop_
_entity.id
_entity.type
_entity.pdbx_description
1 polymer ?
#
loop_
_entity_poly.entity_id
_entity_poly.type
_entity_poly.pdbx_seq_one_letter_code
_entity_poly.pdbx_strand_id
1 'polypeptide(L)'
;MSHDLDQRDRLPPDLVTLLADWPRDRWSDVPEFEGLAAFWLDRHLGFRDLMSGLRLDAQHVADGLMDPQRWQGRLLRGGEQLVQGLIGHHQIEDASYFPAMLQLEPRLARGFDLLDADHHALDGLLDGFVTSANAALQAPDARAAALAFHACLTPFERQLTRHLEDEEDLIIPVILKHQMR
;
A
#
# COMPACT_ATOMS: atom_id res chain seq x y z
N MET A 1 -0.03 -20.72 -8.64
CA MET A 1 -0.10 -19.35 -8.12
C MET A 1 1.30 -18.91 -7.76
N SER A 2 1.70 -17.70 -8.15
CA SER A 2 2.99 -17.13 -7.74
C SER A 2 2.89 -16.62 -6.30
N HIS A 3 4.00 -16.67 -5.57
CA HIS A 3 4.17 -15.97 -4.29
C HIS A 3 4.86 -14.60 -4.48
N ASP A 4 5.49 -14.39 -5.63
CA ASP A 4 6.12 -13.11 -5.99
C ASP A 4 5.05 -12.03 -6.17
N LEU A 5 5.17 -10.93 -5.42
CA LEU A 5 4.24 -9.80 -5.43
C LEU A 5 3.97 -9.25 -6.83
N ASP A 6 4.98 -9.23 -7.69
CA ASP A 6 4.85 -8.68 -9.05
C ASP A 6 3.92 -9.51 -9.94
N GLN A 7 3.77 -10.79 -9.62
CA GLN A 7 3.05 -11.80 -10.43
C GLN A 7 1.94 -12.49 -9.64
N ARG A 8 1.63 -12.01 -8.42
CA ARG A 8 0.62 -12.62 -7.55
C ARG A 8 -0.72 -11.96 -7.80
N ASP A 9 -1.71 -12.79 -8.14
CA ASP A 9 -3.06 -12.31 -8.43
C ASP A 9 -3.96 -12.29 -7.18
N ARG A 10 -3.66 -13.16 -6.21
CA ARG A 10 -4.42 -13.36 -4.96
C ARG A 10 -3.63 -14.19 -3.96
N LEU A 11 -4.01 -14.14 -2.68
CA LEU A 11 -3.51 -15.06 -1.67
C LEU A 11 -3.93 -16.52 -1.91
N PRO A 12 -3.05 -17.50 -1.58
CA PRO A 12 -3.41 -18.90 -1.45
C PRO A 12 -4.64 -19.11 -0.55
N PRO A 13 -5.58 -20.00 -0.91
CA PRO A 13 -6.82 -20.20 -0.12
C PRO A 13 -6.59 -20.56 1.35
N ASP A 14 -5.48 -21.23 1.67
CA ASP A 14 -5.14 -21.63 3.02
C ASP A 14 -4.62 -20.46 3.88
N LEU A 15 -4.25 -19.33 3.28
CA LEU A 15 -3.87 -18.10 4.00
C LEU A 15 -5.06 -17.19 4.32
N VAL A 16 -6.21 -17.39 3.67
CA VAL A 16 -7.42 -16.57 3.83
C VAL A 16 -8.58 -17.33 4.48
N THR A 17 -8.26 -18.37 5.26
CA THR A 17 -9.27 -19.24 5.90
C THR A 17 -10.23 -18.49 6.82
N LEU A 18 -9.79 -17.39 7.44
CA LEU A 18 -10.62 -16.59 8.35
C LEU A 18 -11.71 -15.80 7.62
N LEU A 19 -11.59 -15.54 6.31
CA LEU A 19 -12.63 -14.86 5.54
C LEU A 19 -13.94 -15.66 5.45
N ALA A 20 -13.90 -16.98 5.67
CA ALA A 20 -15.12 -17.78 5.72
C ALA A 20 -15.99 -17.42 6.95
N ASP A 21 -15.35 -17.10 8.07
CA ASP A 21 -16.01 -16.71 9.32
C ASP A 21 -16.20 -15.18 9.42
N TRP A 22 -15.30 -14.41 8.79
CA TRP A 22 -15.24 -12.95 8.80
C TRP A 22 -15.15 -12.38 7.37
N PRO A 23 -16.23 -12.49 6.57
CA PRO A 23 -16.19 -12.05 5.18
C PRO A 23 -16.12 -10.53 5.06
N ARG A 24 -15.41 -10.05 4.04
CA ARG A 24 -15.17 -8.61 3.77
C ARG A 24 -16.44 -7.76 3.84
N ASP A 25 -17.54 -8.26 3.26
CA ASP A 25 -18.80 -7.54 3.14
C ASP A 25 -19.53 -7.32 4.47
N ARG A 26 -19.05 -7.90 5.57
CA ARG A 26 -19.63 -7.77 6.92
C ARG A 26 -18.70 -7.10 7.93
N TRP A 27 -17.49 -6.73 7.54
CA TRP A 27 -16.53 -6.14 8.49
C TRP A 27 -17.09 -4.89 9.16
N SER A 28 -17.76 -4.00 8.42
CA SER A 28 -18.33 -2.76 8.98
C SER A 28 -19.60 -2.97 9.81
N ASP A 29 -20.19 -4.16 9.80
CA ASP A 29 -21.47 -4.43 10.46
C ASP A 29 -21.28 -4.92 11.91
N VAL A 30 -20.05 -5.26 12.30
CA VAL A 30 -19.75 -5.77 13.64
C VAL A 30 -19.25 -4.64 14.57
N PRO A 31 -19.67 -4.61 15.86
CA PRO A 31 -19.23 -3.59 16.80
C PRO A 31 -17.70 -3.47 16.96
N GLU A 32 -16.98 -4.57 16.76
CA GLU A 32 -15.52 -4.66 16.84
C GLU A 32 -14.79 -3.86 15.74
N PHE A 33 -15.51 -3.38 14.73
CA PHE A 33 -14.94 -2.63 13.61
C PHE A 33 -14.46 -1.24 13.98
N GLU A 34 -15.21 -0.54 14.85
CA GLU A 34 -14.91 0.82 15.29
C GLU A 34 -13.69 0.82 16.22
N GLY A 35 -12.50 0.76 15.62
CA GLY A 35 -11.24 0.60 16.33
C GLY A 35 -10.09 0.32 15.37
N LEU A 36 -9.22 -0.63 15.74
CA LEU A 36 -8.01 -0.93 14.98
C LEU A 36 -8.31 -1.35 13.54
N ALA A 37 -9.40 -2.08 13.28
CA ALA A 37 -9.78 -2.51 11.93
C ALA A 37 -10.12 -1.31 11.02
N ALA A 38 -10.96 -0.39 11.48
CA ALA A 38 -11.28 0.83 10.74
C ALA A 38 -10.03 1.70 10.52
N PHE A 39 -9.19 1.88 11.54
CA PHE A 39 -7.94 2.63 11.43
C PHE A 39 -7.00 2.03 10.37
N TRP A 40 -6.88 0.70 10.34
CA TRP A 40 -6.06 -0.02 9.37
C TRP A 40 -6.52 0.24 7.94
N LEU A 41 -7.83 0.09 7.70
CA LEU A 41 -8.42 0.32 6.38
C LEU A 41 -8.32 1.79 5.95
N ASP A 42 -8.55 2.73 6.87
CA ASP A 42 -8.38 4.17 6.59
C ASP A 42 -6.93 4.50 6.23
N ARG A 43 -5.96 3.88 6.90
CA ARG A 43 -4.54 4.04 6.59
C ARG A 43 -4.22 3.54 5.18
N HIS A 44 -4.70 2.35 4.83
CA HIS A 44 -4.51 1.75 3.51
C HIS A 44 -5.21 2.57 2.41
N LEU A 45 -6.43 3.04 2.66
CA LEU A 45 -7.15 3.91 1.73
C LEU A 45 -6.36 5.21 1.48
N GLY A 46 -5.78 5.80 2.52
CA GLY A 46 -4.92 6.98 2.40
C GLY A 46 -3.72 6.76 1.48
N PHE A 47 -3.09 5.59 1.51
CA PHE A 47 -2.00 5.26 0.57
C PHE A 47 -2.49 5.14 -0.87
N ARG A 48 -3.63 4.46 -1.08
CA ARG A 48 -4.24 4.34 -2.41
C ARG A 48 -4.60 5.70 -2.99
N ASP A 49 -5.18 6.58 -2.18
CA ASP A 49 -5.56 7.93 -2.59
C ASP A 49 -4.34 8.81 -2.92
N LEU A 50 -3.28 8.74 -2.09
CA LEU A 50 -2.04 9.47 -2.36
C LEU A 50 -1.35 8.99 -3.64
N MET A 51 -1.24 7.68 -3.84
CA MET A 51 -0.66 7.10 -5.05
C MET A 51 -1.45 7.51 -6.31
N SER A 52 -2.77 7.33 -6.27
CA SER A 52 -3.66 7.70 -7.37
C SER A 52 -3.59 9.20 -7.68
N GLY A 53 -3.56 10.05 -6.64
CA GLY A 53 -3.41 11.50 -6.79
C GLY A 53 -2.10 11.91 -7.47
N LEU A 54 -0.97 11.32 -7.06
CA LEU A 54 0.34 11.57 -7.68
C LEU A 54 0.36 11.15 -9.15
N ARG A 55 -0.23 10.00 -9.46
CA ARG A 55 -0.35 9.50 -10.84
C ARG A 55 -1.22 10.40 -11.70
N LEU A 56 -2.41 10.75 -11.22
CA LEU A 56 -3.34 11.64 -11.95
C LEU A 56 -2.74 13.02 -12.18
N ASP A 57 -2.05 13.59 -11.19
CA ASP A 57 -1.37 14.89 -11.37
C ASP A 57 -0.28 14.81 -12.45
N ALA A 58 0.52 13.74 -12.47
CA ALA A 58 1.53 13.53 -13.50
C ALA A 58 0.91 13.40 -14.90
N GLN A 59 -0.21 12.67 -15.03
CA GLN A 59 -0.97 12.59 -16.28
C GLN A 59 -1.50 13.97 -16.70
N HIS A 60 -2.09 14.74 -15.78
CA HIS A 60 -2.62 16.07 -16.10
C HIS A 60 -1.53 17.05 -16.57
N VAL A 61 -0.32 17.00 -16.00
CA VAL A 61 0.80 17.79 -16.52
C VAL A 61 1.23 17.29 -17.88
N ALA A 62 1.33 15.98 -18.08
CA ALA A 62 1.64 15.37 -19.37
C ALA A 62 0.61 15.73 -20.46
N ASP A 63 -0.64 16.01 -20.11
CA ASP A 63 -1.70 16.43 -21.03
C ASP A 63 -1.83 17.96 -21.18
N GLY A 64 -1.10 18.75 -20.37
CA GLY A 64 -1.21 20.21 -20.35
C GLY A 64 -2.47 20.73 -19.63
N LEU A 65 -3.07 19.89 -18.79
CA LEU A 65 -4.27 20.19 -17.99
C LEU A 65 -3.94 20.74 -16.59
N MET A 66 -2.66 20.71 -16.20
CA MET A 66 -2.18 21.18 -14.91
C MET A 66 -0.92 22.02 -15.05
N ASP A 67 -0.85 23.11 -14.27
CA ASP A 67 0.33 23.95 -14.18
C ASP A 67 1.54 23.17 -13.61
N PRO A 68 2.71 23.17 -14.28
CA PRO A 68 3.89 22.46 -13.82
C PRO A 68 4.38 22.85 -12.42
N GLN A 69 4.33 24.14 -12.05
CA GLN A 69 4.80 24.58 -10.73
C GLN A 69 3.87 24.06 -9.62
N ARG A 70 2.55 24.08 -9.88
CA ARG A 70 1.56 23.48 -8.98
C ARG A 70 1.81 21.98 -8.81
N TRP A 71 2.14 21.27 -9.88
CA TRP A 71 2.44 19.83 -9.81
C TRP A 71 3.69 19.55 -9.00
N GLN A 72 4.80 20.26 -9.25
CA GLN A 72 6.04 20.09 -8.47
C GLN A 72 5.79 20.25 -6.96
N GLY A 73 5.00 21.25 -6.56
CA GLY A 73 4.63 21.44 -5.16
C GLY A 73 3.79 20.31 -4.56
N ARG A 74 2.93 19.66 -5.37
CA ARG A 74 2.13 18.50 -4.94
C ARG A 74 2.96 17.22 -4.92
N LEU A 75 3.83 17.01 -5.92
CA LEU A 75 4.76 15.89 -5.97
C LEU A 75 5.69 15.89 -4.76
N LEU A 76 6.26 17.04 -4.39
CA LEU A 76 7.15 17.13 -3.23
C LEU A 76 6.43 16.71 -1.93
N ARG A 77 5.28 17.33 -1.63
CA ARG A 77 4.53 17.03 -0.39
C ARG A 77 3.94 15.63 -0.37
N GLY A 78 3.28 15.23 -1.46
CA GLY A 78 2.63 13.93 -1.57
C GLY A 78 3.63 12.78 -1.62
N GLY A 79 4.76 12.98 -2.30
CA GLY A 79 5.85 12.00 -2.37
C GLY A 79 6.50 11.77 -1.00
N GLU A 80 6.80 12.84 -0.25
CA GLU A 80 7.30 12.72 1.11
C GLU A 80 6.30 12.00 2.02
N GLN A 81 5.03 12.38 1.97
CA GLN A 81 3.97 11.76 2.77
C GLN A 81 3.80 10.27 2.47
N LEU A 82 3.85 9.87 1.19
CA LEU A 82 3.73 8.48 0.78
C LEU A 82 4.93 7.67 1.27
N VAL A 83 6.16 8.14 1.01
CA VAL A 83 7.40 7.42 1.34
C VAL A 83 7.55 7.24 2.85
N GLN A 84 7.47 8.34 3.60
CA GLN A 84 7.57 8.27 5.07
C GLN A 84 6.41 7.50 5.67
N GLY A 85 5.24 7.60 5.06
CA GLY A 85 4.04 6.91 5.51
C GLY A 85 4.15 5.40 5.38
N LEU A 86 4.59 4.88 4.23
CA LEU A 86 4.75 3.46 3.97
C LEU A 86 5.89 2.86 4.80
N ILE A 87 7.05 3.53 4.85
CA ILE A 87 8.19 3.07 5.68
C ILE A 87 7.77 2.93 7.14
N GLY A 88 7.10 3.95 7.70
CA GLY A 88 6.65 3.90 9.10
C GLY A 88 5.55 2.87 9.35
N HIS A 89 4.68 2.63 8.37
CA HIS A 89 3.61 1.64 8.42
C HIS A 89 4.17 0.22 8.49
N HIS A 90 4.98 -0.17 7.49
CA HIS A 90 5.60 -1.50 7.45
C HIS A 90 6.48 -1.76 8.68
N GLN A 91 7.24 -0.76 9.14
CA GLN A 91 8.05 -0.90 10.36
C GLN A 91 7.22 -1.24 11.60
N ILE A 92 6.03 -0.66 11.74
CA ILE A 92 5.15 -0.93 12.90
C ILE A 92 4.51 -2.31 12.74
N GLU A 93 4.10 -2.69 11.54
CA GLU A 93 3.61 -4.04 11.23
C GLU A 93 4.61 -5.12 11.60
N ASP A 94 5.81 -5.04 11.02
CA ASP A 94 6.86 -6.04 11.18
C ASP A 94 7.33 -6.15 12.64
N ALA A 95 7.49 -5.01 13.31
CA ALA A 95 8.03 -4.98 14.66
C ALA A 95 6.99 -5.27 15.75
N SER A 96 5.71 -5.01 15.49
CA SER A 96 4.67 -5.02 16.55
C SER A 96 3.45 -5.84 16.19
N TYR A 97 2.74 -5.53 15.09
CA TYR A 97 1.45 -6.16 14.81
C TYR A 97 1.59 -7.61 14.35
N PHE A 98 2.47 -7.91 13.38
CA PHE A 98 2.64 -9.28 12.89
C PHE A 98 3.08 -10.24 14.00
N PRO A 99 4.07 -9.91 14.87
CA PRO A 99 4.42 -10.75 16.01
C PRO A 99 3.25 -11.00 16.98
N ALA A 100 2.44 -9.98 17.27
CA ALA A 100 1.29 -10.11 18.16
C ALA A 100 0.19 -10.99 17.53
N MET A 101 -0.11 -10.79 16.25
CA MET A 101 -1.10 -11.58 15.52
C MET A 101 -0.65 -13.03 15.34
N LEU A 102 0.64 -13.28 15.14
CA LEU A 102 1.20 -14.62 15.06
C LEU A 102 1.02 -15.42 16.36
N GLN A 103 1.06 -14.77 17.53
CA GLN A 103 0.77 -15.43 18.80
C GLN A 103 -0.70 -15.85 18.91
N LEU A 104 -1.61 -15.07 18.31
CA LEU A 104 -3.05 -15.31 18.34
C LEU A 104 -3.49 -16.35 17.28
N GLU A 105 -2.89 -16.31 16.09
CA GLU A 105 -3.18 -17.20 14.96
C GLU A 105 -1.91 -17.84 14.37
N PRO A 106 -1.24 -18.77 15.09
CA PRO A 106 0.03 -19.38 14.62
C PRO A 106 -0.04 -20.05 13.25
N ARG A 107 -1.23 -20.49 12.83
CA ARG A 107 -1.47 -21.07 11.50
C ARG A 107 -1.25 -20.10 10.34
N LEU A 108 -1.25 -18.79 10.60
CA LEU A 108 -1.05 -17.74 9.60
C LEU A 108 0.42 -17.35 9.44
N ALA A 109 1.37 -18.04 10.08
CA ALA A 109 2.81 -17.75 9.99
C ALA A 109 3.29 -17.52 8.55
N ARG A 110 2.94 -18.43 7.64
CA ARG A 110 3.31 -18.34 6.23
C ARG A 110 2.74 -17.10 5.52
N GLY A 111 1.64 -16.58 6.01
CA GLY A 111 1.05 -15.34 5.52
C GLY A 111 1.82 -14.11 5.95
N PHE A 112 2.24 -14.05 7.23
CA PHE A 112 3.10 -12.97 7.70
C PHE A 112 4.48 -12.99 7.04
N ASP A 113 5.08 -14.18 6.84
CA ASP A 113 6.33 -14.32 6.08
C ASP A 113 6.20 -13.82 4.63
N LEU A 114 5.00 -13.96 4.05
CA LEU A 114 4.71 -13.48 2.69
C LEU A 114 4.55 -11.96 2.66
N LEU A 115 3.89 -11.36 3.64
CA LEU A 115 3.75 -9.90 3.75
C LEU A 115 5.08 -9.21 4.05
N ASP A 116 5.92 -9.78 4.91
CA ASP A 116 7.30 -9.31 5.16
C ASP A 116 8.15 -9.32 3.87
N ALA A 117 8.04 -10.39 3.07
CA ALA A 117 8.69 -10.45 1.77
C ALA A 117 8.15 -9.39 0.79
N ASP A 118 6.85 -9.07 0.83
CA ASP A 118 6.27 -7.99 0.05
C ASP A 118 6.83 -6.62 0.47
N HIS A 119 7.00 -6.36 1.78
CA HIS A 119 7.58 -5.12 2.27
C HIS A 119 8.96 -4.87 1.66
N HIS A 120 9.82 -5.90 1.62
CA HIS A 120 11.13 -5.81 0.99
C HIS A 120 11.07 -5.54 -0.52
N ALA A 121 10.08 -6.12 -1.22
CA ALA A 121 9.87 -5.83 -2.64
C ALA A 121 9.41 -4.38 -2.86
N LEU A 122 8.52 -3.87 -2.00
CA LEU A 122 8.03 -2.50 -2.03
C LEU A 122 9.11 -1.47 -1.67
N ASP A 123 10.03 -1.78 -0.76
CA ASP A 123 11.19 -0.93 -0.45
C ASP A 123 12.03 -0.65 -1.70
N GLY A 124 12.28 -1.68 -2.52
CA GLY A 124 12.98 -1.52 -3.80
C GLY A 124 12.22 -0.61 -4.79
N LEU A 125 10.90 -0.64 -4.79
CA LEU A 125 10.07 0.24 -5.62
C LEU A 125 10.00 1.67 -5.08
N LEU A 126 10.06 1.85 -3.76
CA LEU A 126 10.14 3.14 -3.09
C LEU A 126 11.43 3.88 -3.47
N ASP A 127 12.56 3.20 -3.56
CA ASP A 127 13.81 3.80 -4.04
C ASP A 127 13.69 4.29 -5.50
N GLY A 128 13.04 3.50 -6.35
CA GLY A 128 12.73 3.86 -7.73
C GLY A 128 11.79 5.07 -7.83
N PHE A 129 10.77 5.12 -6.97
CA PHE A 129 9.86 6.25 -6.83
C PHE A 129 10.63 7.52 -6.44
N VAL A 130 11.45 7.48 -5.39
CA VAL A 130 12.22 8.63 -4.90
C VAL A 130 13.18 9.15 -5.98
N THR A 131 13.88 8.25 -6.65
CA THR A 131 14.79 8.59 -7.75
C THR A 131 14.04 9.31 -8.88
N SER A 132 12.89 8.75 -9.30
CA SER A 132 12.10 9.31 -10.39
C SER A 132 11.42 10.63 -10.02
N ALA A 133 10.94 10.78 -8.79
CA ALA A 133 10.37 12.03 -8.29
C ALA A 133 11.41 13.14 -8.26
N ASN A 134 12.63 12.87 -7.77
CA ASN A 134 13.72 13.83 -7.76
C ASN A 134 14.15 14.25 -9.17
N ALA A 135 14.26 13.29 -10.08
CA ALA A 135 14.55 13.58 -11.49
C ALA A 135 13.46 14.47 -12.11
N ALA A 136 12.19 14.18 -11.83
CA ALA A 136 11.07 14.96 -12.33
C ALA A 136 11.04 16.41 -11.80
N LEU A 137 11.39 16.61 -10.53
CA LEU A 137 11.46 17.94 -9.90
C LEU A 137 12.61 18.81 -10.47
N GLN A 138 13.67 18.20 -10.99
CA GLN A 138 14.84 18.91 -11.53
C GLN A 138 14.81 19.07 -13.05
N ALA A 139 13.87 18.43 -13.74
CA ALA A 139 13.83 18.42 -15.18
C ALA A 139 13.42 19.78 -15.78
N PRO A 140 14.08 20.24 -16.86
CA PRO A 140 13.73 21.48 -17.53
C PRO A 140 12.41 21.39 -18.32
N ASP A 141 12.10 20.21 -18.86
CA ASP A 141 10.83 19.91 -19.51
C ASP A 141 9.92 19.14 -18.55
N ALA A 142 9.07 19.87 -17.84
CA ALA A 142 8.15 19.30 -16.87
C ALA A 142 7.13 18.33 -17.49
N ARG A 143 6.77 18.50 -18.76
CA ARG A 143 5.77 17.64 -19.43
C ARG A 143 6.38 16.27 -19.74
N ALA A 144 7.58 16.26 -20.31
CA ALA A 144 8.33 15.03 -20.54
C ALA A 144 8.65 14.31 -19.22
N ALA A 145 9.02 15.07 -18.19
CA ALA A 145 9.29 14.54 -16.86
C ALA A 145 8.05 13.91 -16.20
N ALA A 146 6.89 14.56 -16.30
CA ALA A 146 5.65 14.04 -15.77
C ALA A 146 5.23 12.72 -16.45
N LEU A 147 5.42 12.62 -17.77
CA LEU A 147 5.16 11.38 -18.50
C LEU A 147 6.08 10.23 -18.05
N ALA A 148 7.38 10.52 -17.88
CA ALA A 148 8.35 9.54 -17.39
C ALA A 148 8.03 9.09 -15.94
N PHE A 149 7.69 10.05 -15.07
CA PHE A 149 7.30 9.76 -13.70
C PHE A 149 6.01 8.92 -13.64
N HIS A 150 4.98 9.28 -14.42
CA HIS A 150 3.73 8.50 -14.51
C HIS A 150 3.99 7.03 -14.91
N ALA A 151 4.86 6.80 -15.90
CA ALA A 151 5.23 5.45 -16.32
C ALA A 151 5.92 4.66 -15.19
N CYS A 152 6.78 5.30 -14.40
CA CYS A 152 7.43 4.67 -13.24
C CYS A 152 6.45 4.28 -12.13
N LEU A 153 5.33 4.99 -11.98
CA LEU A 153 4.35 4.69 -10.92
C LEU A 153 3.56 3.40 -11.17
N THR A 154 3.41 2.97 -12.43
CA THR A 154 2.56 1.83 -12.78
C THR A 154 2.92 0.52 -12.07
N PRO A 155 4.19 0.04 -12.06
CA PRO A 155 4.55 -1.15 -11.31
C PRO A 155 4.35 -0.98 -9.80
N PHE A 156 4.66 0.20 -9.26
CA PHE A 156 4.53 0.45 -7.83
C PHE A 156 3.07 0.47 -7.37
N GLU A 157 2.18 1.18 -8.07
CA GLU A 157 0.75 1.21 -7.76
C GLU A 157 0.13 -0.19 -7.81
N ARG A 158 0.48 -1.00 -8.82
CA ARG A 158 -0.02 -2.38 -8.95
C ARG A 158 0.39 -3.22 -7.75
N GLN A 159 1.68 -3.25 -7.43
CA GLN A 159 2.21 -4.10 -6.37
C GLN A 159 1.76 -3.63 -4.99
N LEU A 160 1.74 -2.31 -4.74
CA LEU A 160 1.21 -1.76 -3.50
C LEU A 160 -0.28 -2.13 -3.33
N THR A 161 -1.09 -2.01 -4.39
CA THR A 161 -2.51 -2.39 -4.31
C THR A 161 -2.69 -3.87 -3.96
N ARG A 162 -1.94 -4.78 -4.62
CA ARG A 162 -2.00 -6.22 -4.34
C ARG A 162 -1.57 -6.54 -2.91
N HIS A 163 -0.49 -5.92 -2.46
CA HIS A 163 0.01 -6.08 -1.10
C HIS A 163 -1.04 -5.64 -0.06
N LEU A 164 -1.56 -4.42 -0.16
CA LEU A 164 -2.56 -3.90 0.78
C LEU A 164 -3.83 -4.77 0.78
N GLU A 165 -4.26 -5.28 -0.38
CA GLU A 165 -5.43 -6.18 -0.44
C GLU A 165 -5.16 -7.55 0.20
N ASP A 166 -3.98 -8.13 -0.01
CA ASP A 166 -3.58 -9.39 0.62
C ASP A 166 -3.47 -9.23 2.13
N GLU A 167 -2.89 -8.13 2.58
CA GLU A 167 -2.77 -7.79 3.99
C GLU A 167 -4.14 -7.61 4.66
N GLU A 168 -5.05 -6.87 4.03
CA GLU A 168 -6.42 -6.69 4.54
C GLU A 168 -7.15 -8.02 4.72
N ASP A 169 -7.04 -8.93 3.75
CA ASP A 169 -7.64 -10.26 3.81
C ASP A 169 -7.08 -11.13 4.94
N LEU A 170 -5.83 -10.89 5.30
CA LEU A 170 -5.15 -11.67 6.32
C LEU A 170 -5.35 -11.09 7.72
N ILE A 171 -5.29 -9.76 7.85
CA ILE A 171 -5.16 -9.06 9.14
C ILE A 171 -6.50 -8.64 9.72
N ILE A 172 -7.40 -8.07 8.91
CA ILE A 172 -8.68 -7.57 9.43
C ILE A 172 -9.48 -8.68 10.13
N PRO A 173 -9.57 -9.91 9.59
CA PRO A 173 -10.22 -11.00 10.30
C PRO A 173 -9.59 -11.35 11.65
N VAL A 174 -8.26 -11.21 11.79
CA VAL A 174 -7.55 -11.46 13.06
C VAL A 174 -7.91 -10.38 14.07
N ILE A 175 -7.88 -9.11 13.65
CA ILE A 175 -8.24 -7.97 14.49
C ILE A 175 -9.67 -8.14 15.02
N LEU A 176 -10.63 -8.42 14.14
CA LEU A 176 -12.04 -8.56 14.50
C LEU A 176 -12.28 -9.78 15.42
N LYS A 177 -11.69 -10.93 15.07
CA LYS A 177 -11.83 -12.16 15.85
C LYS A 177 -11.32 -12.02 17.27
N HIS A 178 -10.18 -11.37 17.45
CA HIS A 178 -9.49 -11.26 18.74
C HIS A 178 -9.69 -9.91 19.43
N GLN A 179 -10.47 -9.01 18.83
CA GLN A 179 -10.78 -7.68 19.35
C GLN A 179 -9.52 -6.87 19.72
N MET A 180 -8.53 -6.90 18.82
CA MET A 180 -7.27 -6.19 19.01
C MET A 180 -7.50 -4.68 19.10
N ARG A 181 -6.66 -3.99 19.90
CA ARG A 181 -6.77 -2.54 20.19
C ARG A 181 -5.44 -1.84 19.97
#